data_AF-A0ABD0NFW2-F1
#
_entry.id   AF-A0ABD0NFW2-F1
#
_cell.length_a   1.000
_cell.length_b   1.000
_cell.length_c   1.000
_cell.angle_alpha   90.00
_cell.angle_beta   90.00
_cell.angle_gamma   90.00
#
_symmetry.space_group_name_H-M   'P 1'
#
loop_
_entity.id
_entity.type
_entity.pdbx_description
1 polymer ?
#
loop_
_entity_poly.entity_id
_entity_poly.type
_entity_poly.pdbx_seq_one_letter_code
_entity_poly.pdbx_strand_id
1 'polypeptide(L)'
;NPRTLLPKFFGLYCVQSGGKNIRMVVMNNVLPRVVRMHLKYDLKGSTYKRRASKKEREKAKPTFKDLDFMQDIPEGLMLDTDTYNALVKTLQRDCLVLESFKIMDYSLLLGVHNIDQAEKEQQMEGSQGNSDEKRPLAQKALYSTAMESIQGASACGEDIDTEDT
;
A
#
# COMPACT_ATOMS: atom_id res chain seq x y z
N ASN A 1 -14.50 -12.15 8.52
CA ASN A 1 -14.68 -11.55 7.18
C ASN A 1 -13.37 -11.65 6.41
N PRO A 2 -13.17 -12.64 5.52
CA PRO A 2 -11.88 -12.87 4.86
C PRO A 2 -11.49 -11.78 3.84
N ARG A 3 -12.46 -11.01 3.35
CA ARG A 3 -12.25 -9.92 2.38
C ARG A 3 -12.18 -8.54 3.02
N THR A 4 -12.02 -8.46 4.35
CA THR A 4 -11.95 -7.18 5.09
C THR A 4 -10.92 -6.21 4.51
N LEU A 5 -11.26 -4.92 4.54
CA LEU A 5 -10.43 -3.81 4.11
C LEU A 5 -9.64 -3.18 5.27
N LEU A 6 -9.86 -3.65 6.50
CA LEU A 6 -9.14 -3.16 7.67
C LEU A 6 -7.63 -3.46 7.54
N PRO A 7 -6.76 -2.64 8.17
CA PRO A 7 -5.32 -2.86 8.15
C PRO A 7 -4.95 -4.26 8.64
N LYS A 8 -4.08 -4.94 7.89
CA LYS A 8 -3.52 -6.23 8.28
C LYS A 8 -2.27 -5.98 9.10
N PHE A 9 -2.42 -6.04 10.42
CA PHE A 9 -1.30 -5.90 11.34
C PHE A 9 -0.47 -7.18 11.40
N PHE A 10 0.84 -7.05 11.19
CA PHE A 10 1.80 -8.15 11.24
C PHE A 10 2.64 -8.15 12.51
N GLY A 11 2.80 -7.00 13.15
CA GLY A 11 3.53 -6.89 14.40
C GLY A 11 3.38 -5.52 15.06
N LEU A 12 3.51 -5.51 16.38
CA LEU A 12 3.58 -4.31 17.21
C LEU A 12 4.87 -4.37 18.02
N TYR A 13 5.70 -3.36 17.87
CA TYR A 13 7.03 -3.28 18.46
C TYR A 13 7.17 -2.01 19.29
N CYS A 14 7.99 -2.08 20.33
CA CYS A 14 8.37 -0.91 21.13
C CYS A 14 9.89 -0.89 21.25
N VAL A 15 10.51 0.16 20.72
CA VAL A 15 11.95 0.39 20.82
C VAL A 15 12.20 1.51 21.81
N GLN A 16 13.00 1.24 22.83
CA GLN A 16 13.40 2.25 23.80
C GLN A 16 14.79 2.78 23.45
N SER A 17 14.93 4.09 23.28
CA SER A 17 16.21 4.74 23.00
C SER A 17 16.26 6.14 23.59
N GLY A 18 17.35 6.48 24.28
CA GLY A 18 17.55 7.79 24.91
C GLY A 18 16.42 8.20 25.88
N GLY A 19 15.88 7.24 26.64
CA GLY A 19 14.76 7.47 27.56
C GLY A 19 13.40 7.66 26.90
N LYS A 20 13.29 7.54 25.57
CA LYS A 20 12.03 7.63 24.83
C LYS A 20 11.58 6.26 24.34
N ASN A 21 10.27 6.03 24.37
CA ASN A 21 9.62 4.83 23.85
C ASN A 21 9.03 5.11 22.47
N ILE A 22 9.54 4.45 21.44
CA ILE A 22 9.05 4.52 20.06
C ILE A 22 8.20 3.28 19.79
N ARG A 23 6.90 3.47 19.55
CA ARG A 23 5.97 2.38 19.23
C ARG A 23 5.80 2.31 17.72
N MET A 24 6.01 1.13 17.15
CA MET A 24 5.93 0.88 15.71
C MET A 24 4.96 -0.24 15.44
N VAL A 25 4.13 -0.06 14.42
CA VAL A 25 3.22 -1.09 13.92
C VAL A 25 3.64 -1.44 12.51
N VAL A 26 3.83 -2.72 12.25
CA VAL A 26 4.08 -3.24 10.91
C VAL A 26 2.75 -3.73 10.36
N MET A 27 2.37 -3.23 9.19
CA MET A 27 1.12 -3.55 8.52
C MET A 27 1.31 -3.61 7.00
N ASN A 28 0.31 -4.14 6.30
CA ASN A 28 0.34 -4.18 4.84
C ASN A 28 0.38 -2.77 4.21
N ASN A 29 1.13 -2.63 3.12
CA ASN A 29 1.04 -1.45 2.27
C ASN A 29 -0.09 -1.64 1.25
N VAL A 30 -1.14 -0.82 1.35
CA VAL A 30 -2.31 -0.87 0.45
C VAL A 30 -1.96 -0.37 -0.96
N LEU A 31 -0.99 0.55 -1.09
CA LEU A 31 -0.58 1.13 -2.37
C LEU A 31 0.90 0.77 -2.65
N PRO A 32 1.17 -0.45 -3.17
CA PRO A 32 2.53 -0.90 -3.43
C PRO A 32 3.18 -0.07 -4.55
N ARG A 33 4.50 0.17 -4.44
CA ARG A 33 5.26 0.94 -5.45
C ARG A 33 5.31 0.28 -6.83
N VAL A 34 5.09 -1.03 -6.88
CA VAL A 34 5.12 -1.85 -8.10
C VAL A 34 4.02 -1.41 -9.07
N VAL A 35 2.91 -0.86 -8.56
CA VAL A 35 1.81 -0.32 -9.37
C VAL A 35 1.85 1.21 -9.27
N ARG A 36 1.95 1.89 -10.41
CA ARG A 36 2.02 3.35 -10.48
C ARG A 36 0.64 3.95 -10.21
N MET A 37 0.42 4.49 -9.02
CA MET A 37 -0.81 5.23 -8.70
C MET A 37 -0.78 6.60 -9.36
N HIS A 38 -1.77 6.90 -10.19
CA HIS A 38 -1.91 8.19 -10.87
C HIS A 38 -2.72 9.16 -10.02
N LEU A 39 -3.78 8.66 -9.37
CA LEU A 39 -4.57 9.42 -8.40
C LEU A 39 -4.58 8.70 -7.06
N LYS A 40 -4.61 9.48 -5.98
CA LYS A 40 -4.75 8.97 -4.61
C LYS A 40 -5.72 9.86 -3.84
N TYR A 41 -6.64 9.24 -3.12
CA TYR A 41 -7.63 9.92 -2.31
C TYR A 41 -7.66 9.33 -0.90
N ASP A 42 -7.70 10.21 0.10
CA ASP A 42 -8.09 9.90 1.48
C ASP A 42 -9.55 10.33 1.61
N LEU A 43 -10.47 9.38 1.81
CA LEU A 43 -11.91 9.65 1.84
C LEU A 43 -12.47 9.34 3.23
N LYS A 44 -13.23 10.26 3.80
CA LYS A 44 -13.88 10.09 5.12
C LYS A 44 -15.40 10.20 5.06
N GLY A 45 -15.96 10.74 3.98
CA GLY A 45 -17.38 11.07 3.85
C GLY A 45 -17.78 12.40 4.51
N SER A 46 -16.85 13.11 5.13
CA SER A 46 -17.09 14.47 5.66
C SER A 46 -16.62 15.54 4.67
N THR A 47 -17.04 16.79 4.87
CA THR A 47 -16.73 17.91 3.97
C THR A 47 -15.83 18.98 4.60
N TYR A 48 -15.85 19.13 5.93
CA TYR A 48 -15.10 20.16 6.62
C TYR A 48 -13.58 19.92 6.58
N LYS A 49 -12.81 20.85 6.00
CA LYS A 49 -11.35 20.75 5.80
C LYS A 49 -10.92 19.49 5.01
N ARG A 50 -11.81 18.97 4.16
CA ARG A 50 -11.57 17.80 3.31
C ARG A 50 -11.15 18.19 1.90
N ARG A 51 -10.21 19.13 1.81
CA ARG A 51 -9.49 19.52 0.59
C ARG A 51 -7.98 19.37 0.81
N ALA A 52 -7.26 18.94 -0.23
CA ALA A 52 -5.80 18.87 -0.22
C ALA A 52 -5.20 20.26 0.02
N SER A 53 -4.15 20.33 0.84
CA SER A 53 -3.43 21.58 1.07
C SER A 53 -2.61 21.97 -0.15
N LYS A 54 -2.27 23.26 -0.30
CA LYS A 54 -1.40 23.73 -1.40
C LYS A 54 -0.07 22.94 -1.45
N LYS A 55 0.57 22.77 -0.29
CA LYS A 55 1.79 21.96 -0.12
C LYS A 55 1.62 20.49 -0.53
N GLU A 56 0.45 19.89 -0.30
CA GLU A 56 0.19 18.50 -0.73
C GLU A 56 0.06 18.43 -2.25
N ARG A 57 -0.61 19.41 -2.87
CA ARG A 57 -0.82 19.49 -4.32
C ARG A 57 0.45 19.75 -5.11
N GLU A 58 1.45 20.37 -4.49
CA GLU A 58 2.78 20.60 -5.07
C GLU A 58 3.64 19.32 -5.15
N LYS A 59 3.26 18.24 -4.46
CA LYS A 59 3.99 16.97 -4.53
C LYS A 59 3.80 16.31 -5.90
N ALA A 60 4.81 15.57 -6.35
CA ALA A 60 4.73 14.78 -7.59
C ALA A 60 3.58 13.76 -7.59
N LYS A 61 3.18 13.25 -6.41
CA LYS A 61 2.07 12.31 -6.24
C LYS A 61 1.18 12.77 -5.08
N PRO A 62 0.31 13.76 -5.30
CA PRO A 62 -0.51 14.34 -4.24
C PRO A 62 -1.53 13.32 -3.70
N THR A 63 -1.97 13.52 -2.46
CA THR A 63 -3.09 12.79 -1.86
C THR A 63 -4.27 13.74 -1.69
N PHE A 64 -5.28 13.53 -2.51
CA PHE A 64 -6.50 14.32 -2.54
C PHE A 64 -7.48 13.89 -1.44
N LYS A 65 -8.51 14.71 -1.21
CA LYS A 65 -9.54 14.44 -0.20
C LYS A 65 -10.95 14.49 -0.80
N ASP A 66 -11.98 14.38 0.03
CA ASP A 66 -13.38 14.26 -0.38
C ASP A 66 -13.84 15.38 -1.31
N LEU A 67 -13.52 16.65 -1.01
CA LEU A 67 -13.95 17.78 -1.85
C LEU A 67 -13.21 17.85 -3.19
N ASP A 68 -11.99 17.33 -3.25
CA ASP A 68 -11.25 17.21 -4.51
C ASP A 68 -11.83 16.06 -5.33
N PHE A 69 -12.12 14.91 -4.69
CA PHE A 69 -12.75 13.77 -5.35
C PHE A 69 -14.08 14.12 -6.01
N MET A 70 -14.97 14.84 -5.29
CA MET A 70 -16.25 15.29 -5.82
C MET A 70 -16.12 16.27 -7.00
N GLN A 71 -15.02 17.02 -7.06
CA GLN A 71 -14.75 17.99 -8.12
C GLN A 71 -14.09 17.33 -9.34
N ASP A 72 -13.13 16.45 -9.10
CA ASP A 72 -12.34 15.80 -10.15
C ASP A 72 -13.13 14.67 -10.84
N ILE A 73 -14.01 13.99 -10.09
CA ILE A 73 -14.77 12.83 -10.56
C ILE A 73 -16.26 12.99 -10.17
N PRO A 74 -16.98 13.92 -10.80
CA PRO A 74 -18.37 14.22 -10.44
C PRO A 74 -19.33 13.04 -10.70
N GLU A 75 -19.03 12.20 -11.69
CA GLU A 75 -19.80 11.00 -12.03
C GLU A 75 -19.47 9.79 -11.13
N GLY A 76 -18.45 9.92 -10.28
CA GLY A 76 -17.97 8.84 -9.41
C GLY A 76 -17.19 7.74 -10.14
N LEU A 77 -16.99 6.62 -9.44
CA LEU A 77 -16.31 5.45 -9.99
C LEU A 77 -17.34 4.46 -10.53
N MET A 78 -17.20 4.11 -11.81
CA MET A 78 -18.00 3.05 -12.42
C MET A 78 -17.40 1.70 -12.05
N LEU A 79 -18.21 0.86 -11.41
CA LEU A 79 -17.86 -0.50 -11.02
C LEU A 79 -18.91 -1.47 -11.58
N ASP A 80 -18.48 -2.67 -11.94
CA ASP A 80 -19.41 -3.74 -12.26
C ASP A 80 -20.29 -4.07 -11.04
N THR A 81 -21.50 -4.55 -11.29
CA THR A 81 -22.52 -4.77 -10.24
C THR A 81 -22.03 -5.74 -9.18
N ASP A 82 -21.30 -6.78 -9.55
CA ASP A 82 -20.83 -7.80 -8.61
C ASP A 82 -19.72 -7.27 -7.70
N THR A 83 -18.73 -6.58 -8.26
CA THR A 83 -17.65 -5.92 -7.51
C THR A 83 -18.20 -4.84 -6.59
N TYR A 84 -19.13 -4.00 -7.07
CA TYR A 84 -19.80 -2.99 -6.26
C TYR A 84 -20.49 -3.63 -5.06
N ASN A 85 -21.31 -4.65 -5.30
CA ASN A 85 -22.04 -5.35 -4.24
C ASN A 85 -21.09 -6.01 -3.23
N ALA A 86 -20.00 -6.62 -3.69
CA ALA A 86 -18.99 -7.23 -2.83
C ALA A 86 -18.26 -6.18 -1.97
N LEU A 87 -17.91 -5.04 -2.56
CA LEU A 87 -17.23 -3.93 -1.88
C LEU A 87 -18.12 -3.33 -0.80
N VAL A 88 -19.36 -2.96 -1.14
CA VAL A 88 -20.32 -2.36 -0.19
C VAL A 88 -20.63 -3.31 0.96
N LYS A 89 -20.90 -4.59 0.67
CA LYS A 89 -21.13 -5.60 1.72
C LYS A 89 -19.92 -5.80 2.64
N THR A 90 -18.71 -5.57 2.14
CA THR A 90 -17.49 -5.67 2.95
C THR A 90 -17.33 -4.43 3.82
N LEU A 91 -17.44 -3.23 3.23
CA LEU A 91 -17.38 -1.96 3.94
C LEU A 91 -18.42 -1.88 5.07
N GLN A 92 -19.68 -2.28 4.81
CA GLN A 92 -20.72 -2.30 5.83
C GLN A 92 -20.32 -3.16 7.05
N ARG A 93 -19.75 -4.35 6.82
CA ARG A 93 -19.31 -5.22 7.90
C ARG A 93 -18.12 -4.64 8.66
N ASP A 94 -17.17 -4.04 7.96
CA ASP A 94 -15.98 -3.45 8.59
C ASP A 94 -16.35 -2.19 9.39
N CYS A 95 -17.28 -1.38 8.90
CA CYS A 95 -17.81 -0.23 9.64
C CYS A 95 -18.52 -0.65 10.93
N LEU A 96 -19.31 -1.74 10.92
CA LEU A 96 -19.93 -2.29 12.14
C LEU A 96 -18.88 -2.72 13.17
N VAL A 97 -17.76 -3.31 12.72
CA VAL A 97 -16.65 -3.66 13.61
C VAL A 97 -16.01 -2.40 14.21
N LEU A 98 -15.69 -1.40 13.40
CA LEU A 98 -15.09 -0.15 13.87
C LEU A 98 -16.01 0.59 14.86
N GLU A 99 -17.31 0.62 14.58
CA GLU A 99 -18.33 1.19 15.46
C GLU A 99 -18.42 0.45 16.80
N SER A 100 -18.35 -0.89 16.78
CA SER A 100 -18.38 -1.71 18.00
C SER A 100 -17.20 -1.40 18.93
N PHE A 101 -16.03 -1.07 18.37
CA PHE A 101 -14.84 -0.65 19.11
C PHE A 101 -14.78 0.86 19.38
N LYS A 102 -15.82 1.63 18.99
CA LYS A 102 -15.87 3.10 19.11
C LYS A 102 -14.69 3.79 18.42
N ILE A 103 -14.19 3.20 17.35
CA ILE A 103 -13.12 3.77 16.53
C ILE A 103 -13.76 4.69 15.51
N MET A 104 -13.29 5.94 15.47
CA MET A 104 -13.73 6.96 14.53
C MET A 104 -12.51 7.55 13.81
N ASP A 105 -12.74 8.50 12.91
CA ASP A 105 -11.69 9.21 12.18
C ASP A 105 -10.79 8.35 11.28
N TYR A 106 -11.25 7.15 10.90
CA TYR A 106 -10.65 6.37 9.84
C TYR A 106 -10.99 6.97 8.46
N SER A 107 -10.13 6.71 7.48
CA SER A 107 -10.35 7.06 6.07
C SER A 107 -10.22 5.82 5.19
N LEU A 108 -10.95 5.81 4.07
CA LEU A 108 -10.74 4.89 2.99
C LEU A 108 -9.65 5.46 2.08
N LEU A 109 -8.50 4.78 2.03
CA LEU A 109 -7.43 5.11 1.10
C LEU A 109 -7.72 4.48 -0.26
N LEU A 110 -7.96 5.32 -1.26
CA LEU A 110 -8.25 4.92 -2.64
C LEU A 110 -7.07 5.29 -3.53
N GLY A 111 -6.52 4.32 -4.27
CA GLY A 111 -5.55 4.53 -5.33
C GLY A 111 -6.16 4.19 -6.68
N VAL A 112 -6.00 5.07 -7.67
CA VAL A 112 -6.47 4.84 -9.04
C VAL A 112 -5.26 4.66 -9.95
N HIS A 113 -5.24 3.53 -10.65
CA HIS A 113 -4.28 3.24 -11.68
C HIS A 113 -5.00 3.27 -13.04
N ASN A 114 -4.65 4.24 -13.89
CA ASN A 114 -5.11 4.29 -15.26
C ASN A 114 -4.14 3.49 -16.14
N ILE A 115 -4.66 2.44 -16.77
CA ILE A 115 -3.87 1.51 -17.59
C ILE A 115 -3.35 2.22 -18.85
N ASP A 116 -4.24 2.91 -19.57
CA ASP A 116 -3.90 3.63 -20.81
C ASP A 116 -2.83 4.70 -20.58
N GLN A 117 -2.92 5.41 -19.46
CA GLN A 117 -1.93 6.42 -19.09
C GLN A 117 -0.58 5.76 -18.78
N ALA A 118 -0.58 4.65 -18.04
CA ALA A 118 0.64 3.93 -17.70
C ALA A 118 1.37 3.41 -18.95
N GLU A 119 0.64 2.92 -19.94
CA GLU A 119 1.21 2.44 -21.22
C GLU A 119 1.86 3.57 -22.01
N LYS A 120 1.18 4.73 -22.12
CA LYS A 120 1.72 5.92 -22.80
C LYS A 120 3.01 6.42 -22.14
N GLU A 121 3.04 6.47 -20.81
CA GLU A 121 4.22 6.90 -20.06
C GLU A 121 5.39 5.92 -20.24
N GLN A 122 5.14 4.61 -20.28
CA GLN A 122 6.19 3.61 -20.57
C GLN A 122 6.81 3.77 -21.96
N GLN A 123 6.01 4.12 -22.97
CA GLN A 123 6.49 4.35 -24.33
C GLN A 123 7.36 5.62 -24.42
N MET A 124 7.01 6.68 -23.69
CA MET A 124 7.80 7.92 -23.65
C MET A 124 9.12 7.74 -22.89
N GLU A 125 9.10 7.06 -21.74
CA GLU A 125 10.30 6.75 -20.95
C GLU A 125 11.26 5.81 -21.72
N GLY A 126 10.74 4.93 -22.57
CA GLY A 126 11.54 4.07 -23.46
C GLY A 126 12.22 4.80 -24.61
N SER A 127 11.70 5.97 -25.02
CA SER A 127 12.23 6.76 -26.14
C SER A 127 13.33 7.76 -25.73
N GLN A 128 13.44 8.07 -24.45
CA GLN A 128 14.43 9.02 -23.88
C GLN A 128 15.66 8.33 -23.24
N GLY A 129 15.80 7.01 -23.39
CA GLY A 129 16.79 6.21 -22.66
C GLY A 129 18.10 5.87 -23.38
N ASN A 130 18.67 6.75 -24.23
CA ASN A 130 20.00 6.53 -24.83
C ASN A 130 21.12 7.38 -24.22
N SER A 131 21.02 7.71 -22.92
CA SER A 131 22.15 8.25 -22.16
C SER A 131 22.28 7.50 -20.83
N ASP A 132 23.44 6.87 -20.67
CA ASP A 132 23.90 6.11 -19.51
C ASP A 132 23.57 6.78 -18.17
N GLU A 133 22.77 6.11 -17.33
CA GLU A 133 23.03 5.98 -15.89
C GLU A 133 22.28 4.75 -15.35
N LYS A 134 23.00 3.95 -14.55
CA LYS A 134 22.53 2.70 -13.94
C LYS A 134 21.24 2.91 -13.16
N ARG A 135 20.11 2.43 -13.69
CA ARG A 135 18.86 2.27 -12.93
C ARG A 135 19.13 1.38 -11.70
N PRO A 136 18.73 1.78 -10.47
CA PRO A 136 18.65 0.81 -9.39
C PRO A 136 17.64 -0.26 -9.81
N LEU A 137 18.08 -1.52 -9.85
CA LEU A 137 17.24 -2.66 -10.18
C LEU A 137 15.96 -2.59 -9.36
N ALA A 138 14.81 -2.62 -10.05
CA ALA A 138 13.52 -2.79 -9.40
C ALA A 138 13.61 -4.01 -8.49
N GLN A 139 13.55 -3.80 -7.17
CA GLN A 139 13.36 -4.89 -6.23
C GLN A 139 12.04 -5.55 -6.61
N LYS A 140 12.13 -6.69 -7.30
CA LYS A 140 11.03 -7.63 -7.43
C LYS A 140 10.63 -7.96 -5.99
N ALA A 141 9.47 -7.48 -5.57
CA ALA A 141 8.87 -7.92 -4.32
C ALA A 141 8.57 -9.41 -4.50
N LEU A 142 9.51 -10.26 -4.07
CA LEU A 142 9.31 -11.69 -3.93
C LEU A 142 8.29 -11.88 -2.82
N TYR A 143 7.01 -11.89 -3.16
CA TYR A 143 6.06 -12.68 -2.40
C TYR A 143 6.33 -14.13 -2.76
N SER A 144 7.30 -14.75 -2.08
CA SER A 144 7.45 -16.20 -2.03
C SER A 144 8.08 -16.59 -0.70
N THR A 145 7.35 -17.45 0.02
CA THR A 145 7.82 -18.33 1.09
C THR A 145 8.20 -17.71 2.46
N ALA A 146 7.22 -17.11 3.14
CA ALA A 146 7.26 -16.99 4.61
C ALA A 146 7.10 -18.35 5.35
N MET A 147 7.04 -19.48 4.62
CA MET A 147 6.99 -20.82 5.20
C MET A 147 8.38 -21.46 5.36
N GLU A 148 9.43 -20.95 4.72
CA GLU A 148 10.79 -21.53 4.80
C GLU A 148 11.63 -20.99 5.96
N SER A 149 11.07 -20.11 6.80
CA SER A 149 11.80 -19.46 7.90
C SER A 149 11.43 -19.98 9.30
N ILE A 150 10.59 -21.02 9.41
CA ILE A 150 10.11 -21.55 10.72
C ILE A 150 10.36 -23.06 10.88
N GLN A 151 11.26 -23.66 10.11
CA GLN A 151 11.76 -25.02 10.41
C GLN A 151 13.23 -24.96 10.80
N GLY A 152 13.46 -24.74 12.09
CA GLY A 152 14.68 -25.21 12.74
C GLY A 152 14.52 -26.69 13.07
N ALA A 153 15.32 -27.56 12.44
CA ALA A 153 15.82 -28.83 13.01
C ALA A 153 16.76 -29.55 12.03
N SER A 154 18.02 -29.68 12.47
CA SER A 154 19.00 -30.77 12.27
C SER A 154 19.06 -31.57 10.96
N ALA A 155 20.19 -31.41 10.26
CA ALA A 155 20.98 -32.48 9.66
C ALA A 155 22.45 -32.05 9.73
N CYS A 156 23.23 -32.53 10.71
CA CYS A 156 24.18 -33.65 10.56
C CYS A 156 25.12 -33.52 9.35
N GLY A 157 26.34 -33.03 9.65
CA GLY A 157 27.62 -33.60 9.22
C GLY A 157 28.01 -33.47 7.76
N GLU A 158 29.01 -32.64 7.47
CA GLU A 158 30.07 -32.99 6.53
C GLU A 158 31.42 -32.48 7.06
N ASP A 159 32.40 -33.38 7.06
CA ASP A 159 33.77 -33.25 7.54
C ASP A 159 34.57 -32.24 6.71
N ILE A 160 35.46 -31.50 7.38
CA ILE A 160 36.52 -30.74 6.72
C ILE A 160 37.76 -31.64 6.69
N ASP A 161 38.04 -32.21 5.53
CA ASP A 161 39.30 -32.89 5.24
C ASP A 161 40.47 -31.89 5.33
N THR A 162 41.38 -32.15 6.26
CA THR A 162 42.74 -31.61 6.29
C THR A 162 43.71 -32.73 5.97
N GLU A 163 44.48 -32.59 4.88
CA GLU A 163 45.81 -33.14 4.56
C GLU A 163 46.02 -33.07 3.03
N ASP A 164 47.20 -32.93 2.42
CA ASP A 164 48.53 -32.41 2.76
C ASP A 164 49.31 -32.54 1.43
N THR A 165 49.92 -31.47 0.89
CA THR A 165 51.26 -31.45 0.21
C THR A 165 51.63 -30.07 -0.31
#